data_AF-A0A2A4QWY5-F1
#
_entry.id   AF-A0A2A4QWY5-F1
#
_cell.length_a   1.000
_cell.length_b   1.000
_cell.length_c   1.000
_cell.angle_alpha   90.00
_cell.angle_beta   90.00
_cell.angle_gamma   90.00
#
_symmetry.space_group_name_H-M   'P 1'
#
loop_
_entity.id
_entity.type
_entity.pdbx_description
1 polymer ?
#
loop_
_entity_poly.entity_id
_entity_poly.type
_entity_poly.pdbx_seq_one_letter_code
_entity_poly.pdbx_strand_id
1 'polypeptide(L)'
;MIIIKIETHQINLYKDDSDSPIYSIRKDDLWHTRIQGEHIISDWIPHLMLKTWIEKHILYKLATVIQKEFPDNKIDWSVTFFQVEKSQYLNHVKKTKHLISSSKKSDTGVEDLFESIEIGVEEQNDFVNSKVSEIVKINLQNNKLI
;
A
#
# COMPACT_ATOMS: atom_id res chain seq x y z
N MET A 1 0.65 13.35 -11.33
CA MET A 1 1.28 13.40 -9.99
C MET A 1 0.21 13.70 -8.95
N ILE A 2 0.21 13.00 -7.81
CA ILE A 2 -0.70 13.32 -6.69
C ILE A 2 -0.04 14.27 -5.71
N ILE A 3 -0.76 15.32 -5.28
CA ILE A 3 -0.30 16.30 -4.29
C ILE A 3 -1.22 16.26 -3.08
N ILE A 4 -0.63 16.12 -1.88
CA ILE A 4 -1.33 16.24 -0.61
C ILE A 4 -1.24 17.70 -0.14
N LYS A 5 -2.38 18.34 0.10
CA LYS A 5 -2.50 19.64 0.77
C LYS A 5 -3.21 19.47 2.11
N ILE A 6 -2.67 20.08 3.15
CA ILE A 6 -3.26 20.07 4.49
C ILE A 6 -3.97 21.42 4.67
N GLU A 7 -5.27 21.37 4.91
CA GLU A 7 -6.12 22.53 5.19
C GLU A 7 -6.58 22.50 6.66
N THR A 8 -7.31 23.53 7.09
CA THR A 8 -7.71 23.69 8.50
C THR A 8 -8.44 22.46 9.05
N HIS A 9 -9.35 21.85 8.28
CA HIS A 9 -10.23 20.77 8.74
C HIS A 9 -10.10 19.47 7.95
N GLN A 10 -9.26 19.43 6.91
CA GLN A 10 -9.17 18.29 6.01
C GLN A 10 -7.80 18.17 5.37
N ILE A 11 -7.50 16.97 4.88
CA ILE A 11 -6.40 16.67 3.97
C ILE A 11 -7.00 16.39 2.60
N ASN A 12 -6.49 17.11 1.60
CA ASN A 12 -6.95 17.02 0.23
C ASN A 12 -5.86 16.42 -0.66
N LEU A 13 -6.25 15.44 -1.48
CA LEU A 13 -5.42 14.84 -2.50
C LEU A 13 -5.86 15.41 -3.85
N TYR A 14 -4.93 16.04 -4.55
CA TYR A 14 -5.12 16.60 -5.88
C TYR A 14 -4.38 15.73 -6.90
N LYS A 15 -4.96 15.56 -8.07
CA LYS A 15 -4.31 14.93 -9.20
C LYS A 15 -3.93 16.01 -10.21
N ASP A 16 -2.65 16.07 -10.53
CA ASP A 16 -2.08 17.05 -11.45
C ASP A 16 -2.45 18.47 -10.99
N ASP A 17 -2.87 19.35 -11.91
CA ASP A 17 -3.24 20.74 -11.62
C ASP A 17 -4.76 20.93 -11.46
N SER A 18 -5.48 19.90 -11.00
CA SER A 18 -6.93 19.98 -10.78
C SER A 18 -7.29 21.04 -9.73
N ASP A 19 -8.29 21.87 -10.04
CA ASP A 19 -8.84 22.88 -9.12
C ASP A 19 -9.59 22.25 -7.93
N SER A 20 -10.15 21.05 -8.12
CA SER A 20 -10.87 20.29 -7.09
C SER A 20 -10.07 19.08 -6.61
N PRO A 21 -10.14 18.73 -5.30
CA PRO A 21 -9.54 17.51 -4.81
C PRO A 21 -10.23 16.28 -5.39
N ILE A 22 -9.44 15.26 -5.73
CA ILE A 22 -9.95 13.95 -6.13
C ILE A 22 -10.35 13.09 -4.93
N TYR A 23 -9.85 13.45 -3.74
CA TYR A 23 -10.15 12.79 -2.49
C TYR A 23 -9.89 13.73 -1.31
N SER A 24 -10.77 13.68 -0.32
CA SER A 24 -10.68 14.52 0.88
C SER A 24 -10.91 13.66 2.12
N ILE A 25 -10.07 13.84 3.13
CA ILE A 25 -10.17 13.18 4.44
C ILE A 25 -10.32 14.26 5.49
N ARG A 26 -11.36 14.20 6.32
CA ARG A 26 -11.47 15.14 7.43
C ARG A 26 -10.37 14.85 8.45
N LYS A 27 -9.79 15.90 9.04
CA LYS A 27 -8.75 15.73 10.05
C LYS A 27 -9.24 14.87 11.22
N ASP A 28 -10.48 15.08 11.62
CA ASP A 28 -11.13 14.32 12.68
C ASP A 28 -11.35 12.85 12.33
N ASP A 29 -11.14 12.43 11.08
CA ASP A 29 -11.22 11.02 10.71
C ASP A 29 -9.83 10.38 10.54
N LEU A 30 -8.74 11.16 10.55
CA LEU A 30 -7.38 10.66 10.26
C LEU A 30 -6.87 9.66 11.30
N TRP A 31 -7.36 9.76 12.53
CA TRP A 31 -7.02 8.83 13.62
C TRP A 31 -7.79 7.51 13.54
N HIS A 32 -8.69 7.32 12.55
CA HIS A 32 -9.41 6.07 12.42
C HIS A 32 -8.45 4.90 12.17
N THR A 33 -8.60 3.90 13.04
CA THR A 33 -7.81 2.68 13.06
C THR A 33 -8.70 1.48 13.26
N ARG A 34 -8.23 0.34 12.78
CA ARG A 34 -8.81 -0.98 13.09
C ARG A 34 -7.78 -1.90 13.72
N ILE A 35 -8.26 -2.90 14.45
CA ILE A 35 -7.42 -3.94 15.05
C ILE A 35 -7.29 -5.10 14.06
N GLN A 36 -6.05 -5.50 13.78
CA GLN A 36 -5.73 -6.68 12.99
C GLN A 36 -4.79 -7.59 13.80
N GLY A 37 -5.34 -8.65 14.38
CA GLY A 37 -4.62 -9.46 15.37
C GLY A 37 -4.34 -8.63 16.62
N GLU A 38 -3.06 -8.49 16.97
CA GLU A 38 -2.60 -7.66 18.10
C GLU A 38 -2.21 -6.23 17.68
N HIS A 39 -2.26 -5.92 16.38
CA HIS A 39 -1.77 -4.66 15.82
C HIS A 39 -2.92 -3.68 15.56
N ILE A 40 -2.69 -2.40 15.86
CA ILE A 40 -3.57 -1.30 15.47
C ILE A 40 -3.06 -0.77 14.12
N ILE A 41 -3.89 -0.79 13.09
CA ILE A 41 -3.50 -0.36 11.74
C ILE A 41 -4.38 0.79 11.25
N SER A 42 -3.85 1.60 10.33
CA SER A 42 -4.61 2.68 9.70
C SER A 42 -5.73 2.13 8.82
N ASP A 43 -6.92 2.73 8.87
CA ASP A 43 -8.01 2.43 7.91
C ASP A 43 -7.76 3.07 6.54
N TRP A 44 -7.10 4.23 6.53
CA TRP A 44 -6.90 5.01 5.31
C TRP A 44 -5.90 4.40 4.35
N ILE A 45 -4.79 3.85 4.86
CA ILE A 45 -3.73 3.31 3.99
C ILE A 45 -4.23 2.13 3.15
N PRO A 46 -4.86 1.08 3.71
CA PRO A 46 -5.43 -0.01 2.92
C PRO A 46 -6.57 0.47 2.00
N HIS A 47 -7.43 1.40 2.47
CA HIS A 47 -8.52 1.91 1.65
C HIS A 47 -8.02 2.64 0.39
N LEU A 48 -7.03 3.51 0.56
CA LEU A 48 -6.46 4.28 -0.55
C LEU A 48 -5.66 3.39 -1.48
N MET A 49 -4.97 2.38 -0.97
CA MET A 49 -4.21 1.42 -1.79
C MET A 49 -5.05 0.72 -2.86
N LEU A 50 -6.36 0.53 -2.63
CA LEU A 50 -7.29 -0.02 -3.61
C LEU A 50 -7.61 0.93 -4.78
N LYS A 51 -7.20 2.21 -4.71
CA LYS A 51 -7.46 3.20 -5.75
C LYS A 51 -6.37 3.13 -6.81
N THR A 52 -6.77 2.98 -8.08
CA THR A 52 -5.84 2.84 -9.22
C THR A 52 -4.95 4.05 -9.48
N TRP A 53 -5.32 5.21 -8.92
CA TRP A 53 -4.60 6.48 -9.08
C TRP A 53 -3.62 6.78 -7.94
N ILE A 54 -3.62 6.00 -6.84
CA ILE A 54 -2.70 6.24 -5.74
C ILE A 54 -1.35 5.58 -6.05
N GLU A 55 -0.28 6.31 -5.79
CA GLU A 55 1.06 5.76 -5.81
C GLU A 55 1.54 5.48 -4.38
N LYS A 56 2.38 4.45 -4.21
CA LYS A 56 2.87 4.03 -2.90
C LYS A 56 3.53 5.17 -2.11
N HIS A 57 4.35 5.98 -2.77
CA HIS A 57 5.05 7.07 -2.11
C HIS A 57 4.08 8.11 -1.52
N ILE A 58 2.88 8.26 -2.10
CA ILE A 58 1.80 9.11 -1.58
C ILE A 58 1.20 8.52 -0.30
N LEU A 59 1.07 7.19 -0.22
CA LEU A 59 0.62 6.51 1.00
C LEU A 59 1.58 6.75 2.16
N TYR A 60 2.90 6.65 1.93
CA TYR A 60 3.91 7.00 2.93
C TYR A 60 3.84 8.48 3.32
N LYS A 61 3.63 9.38 2.34
CA LYS A 61 3.44 10.80 2.62
C LYS A 61 2.19 11.05 3.47
N LEU A 62 1.09 10.33 3.24
CA LEU A 62 -0.10 10.43 4.09
C LEU A 62 0.19 9.92 5.51
N ALA A 63 0.87 8.78 5.65
CA ALA A 63 1.25 8.23 6.94
C ALA A 63 2.11 9.20 7.76
N THR A 64 3.07 9.88 7.13
CA THR A 64 3.87 10.91 7.82
C THR A 64 3.04 12.10 8.27
N VAL A 65 2.02 12.49 7.50
CA VAL A 65 1.07 13.52 7.93
C VAL A 65 0.24 13.04 9.12
N ILE A 66 -0.29 11.81 9.08
CA ILE A 66 -1.06 11.24 10.20
C ILE A 66 -0.20 11.18 11.46
N GLN A 67 1.05 10.68 11.37
CA GLN A 67 1.97 10.62 12.50
C GLN A 67 2.32 11.99 13.07
N LYS A 68 2.44 13.01 12.21
CA LYS A 68 2.75 14.37 12.65
C LYS A 68 1.56 15.04 13.34
N GLU A 69 0.35 14.87 12.81
CA GLU A 69 -0.86 15.48 13.36
C GLU A 69 -1.36 14.73 14.61
N PHE A 70 -1.14 13.41 14.68
CA PHE A 70 -1.54 12.55 15.79
C PHE A 70 -0.33 11.73 16.29
N PRO A 71 0.65 12.33 16.96
CA PRO A 71 1.88 11.63 17.37
C PRO A 71 1.62 10.48 18.34
N ASP A 72 0.53 10.55 19.12
CA ASP A 72 0.12 9.53 20.08
C ASP A 72 -0.73 8.41 19.45
N ASN A 73 -0.91 8.44 18.12
CA ASN A 73 -1.54 7.32 17.43
C ASN A 73 -0.69 6.05 17.67
N LYS A 74 -1.34 4.93 17.99
CA LYS A 74 -0.67 3.65 18.25
C LYS A 74 -0.57 2.80 16.98
N ILE A 75 -0.54 3.43 15.80
CA ILE A 75 -0.57 2.71 14.53
C ILE A 75 0.75 1.98 14.35
N ASP A 76 0.64 0.67 14.13
CA ASP A 76 1.74 -0.14 13.65
C ASP A 76 1.91 0.07 12.15
N TRP A 77 2.81 0.99 11.80
CA TRP A 77 3.12 1.30 10.41
C TRP A 77 3.79 0.12 9.69
N SER A 78 4.49 -0.76 10.41
CA SER A 78 5.11 -1.96 9.83
C SER A 78 4.05 -2.91 9.31
N VAL A 79 3.05 -3.23 10.13
CA VAL A 79 1.94 -4.11 9.71
C VAL A 79 1.04 -3.43 8.68
N THR A 80 0.78 -2.13 8.84
CA THR A 80 -0.02 -1.35 7.90
C THR A 80 0.57 -1.38 6.48
N PHE A 81 1.88 -1.15 6.33
CA PHE A 81 2.54 -1.13 5.03
C PHE A 81 2.97 -2.50 4.51
N PHE A 82 3.05 -3.52 5.37
CA PHE A 82 3.37 -4.88 4.92
C PHE A 82 2.40 -5.37 3.85
N GLN A 83 1.09 -5.17 4.05
CA GLN A 83 0.08 -5.56 3.06
C GLN A 83 0.21 -4.75 1.76
N VAL A 84 0.55 -3.47 1.88
CA VAL A 84 0.78 -2.58 0.73
C VAL A 84 1.93 -3.11 -0.11
N GLU A 85 3.09 -3.31 0.51
CA GLU A 85 4.30 -3.74 -0.17
C GLU A 85 4.19 -5.17 -0.71
N LYS A 86 3.56 -6.08 0.05
CA LYS A 86 3.34 -7.45 -0.38
C LYS A 86 2.51 -7.53 -1.65
N SER A 87 1.40 -6.78 -1.72
CA SER A 87 0.56 -6.75 -2.92
C SER A 87 1.32 -6.27 -4.16
N GLN A 88 2.19 -5.27 -4.00
CA GLN A 88 2.98 -4.72 -5.10
C GLN A 88 4.07 -5.69 -5.52
N TYR A 89 4.74 -6.32 -4.56
CA TYR A 89 5.74 -7.34 -4.82
C TYR A 89 5.14 -8.49 -5.63
N LEU A 90 4.02 -9.05 -5.18
CA LEU A 90 3.33 -10.15 -5.88
C LEU A 90 2.87 -9.72 -7.27
N ASN A 91 2.29 -8.53 -7.41
CA ASN A 91 1.92 -8.00 -8.72
C ASN A 91 3.13 -7.83 -9.66
N HIS A 92 4.29 -7.45 -9.13
CA HIS A 92 5.52 -7.38 -9.90
C HIS A 92 6.01 -8.76 -10.33
N VAL A 93 6.01 -9.74 -9.42
CA VAL A 93 6.37 -11.13 -9.72
C VAL A 93 5.46 -11.70 -10.82
N LYS A 94 4.14 -11.52 -10.71
CA LYS A 94 3.16 -11.94 -11.74
C LYS A 94 3.48 -11.35 -13.11
N LYS A 95 3.66 -10.02 -13.17
CA LYS A 95 3.98 -9.33 -14.44
C LYS A 95 5.29 -9.83 -15.04
N THR A 96 6.32 -10.04 -14.23
CA THR A 96 7.61 -10.53 -14.69
C THR A 96 7.51 -11.97 -15.20
N LYS A 97 6.77 -12.85 -14.50
CA LYS A 97 6.50 -14.22 -14.99
C LYS A 97 5.74 -14.21 -16.30
N HIS A 98 4.71 -13.37 -16.43
CA HIS A 98 3.95 -13.24 -17.68
C HIS A 98 4.84 -12.78 -18.85
N LEU A 99 5.76 -11.84 -18.64
CA LEU A 99 6.71 -11.42 -19.69
C LEU A 99 7.63 -12.56 -20.14
N ILE A 100 8.01 -13.46 -19.23
CA ILE A 100 8.84 -14.62 -19.53
C ILE A 100 7.99 -15.70 -20.23
N SER A 101 6.76 -15.95 -19.78
CA SER A 101 5.88 -16.99 -20.32
C SER A 101 5.24 -16.62 -21.66
N SER A 102 4.90 -15.34 -21.90
CA SER A 102 4.34 -14.86 -23.18
C SER A 102 5.30 -14.93 -24.38
N SER A 103 6.55 -15.34 -24.15
CA SER A 103 7.46 -15.84 -25.21
C SER A 103 7.10 -17.24 -25.72
N LYS A 104 6.19 -17.96 -25.04
CA LYS A 104 5.63 -19.26 -25.41
C LYS A 104 4.10 -19.13 -25.51
N LYS A 105 3.55 -19.39 -26.70
CA LYS A 105 2.09 -19.45 -26.92
C LYS A 105 1.53 -20.72 -26.27
N SER A 106 0.61 -20.61 -25.31
CA SER A 106 -0.23 -21.73 -24.85
C SER A 106 -1.60 -21.27 -24.33
N ASP A 107 -2.54 -22.24 -24.31
CA ASP A 107 -3.99 -22.12 -24.14
C ASP A 107 -4.45 -21.63 -22.76
N THR A 108 -5.34 -20.64 -22.77
CA THR A 108 -5.70 -19.70 -21.69
C THR A 108 -6.59 -20.24 -20.56
N GLY A 109 -6.78 -21.55 -20.42
CA GLY A 109 -7.75 -22.10 -19.44
C GLY A 109 -7.13 -22.72 -18.19
N VAL A 110 -6.00 -23.40 -18.36
CA VAL A 110 -5.35 -24.18 -17.29
C VAL A 110 -4.22 -23.38 -16.64
N GLU A 111 -3.57 -22.49 -17.41
CA GLU A 111 -2.51 -21.60 -16.92
C GLU A 111 -3.01 -20.61 -15.86
N ASP A 112 -4.21 -20.04 -16.01
CA ASP A 112 -4.79 -19.11 -15.02
C ASP A 112 -5.02 -19.75 -13.64
N LEU A 113 -5.34 -21.06 -13.61
CA LEU A 113 -5.51 -21.82 -12.37
C LEU A 113 -4.17 -22.14 -11.71
N PHE A 114 -3.16 -22.54 -12.49
CA PHE A 114 -1.80 -22.75 -11.98
C PHE A 114 -1.18 -21.45 -11.48
N GLU A 115 -1.38 -20.34 -12.20
CA GLU A 115 -0.93 -19.02 -11.78
C GLU A 115 -1.58 -18.62 -10.44
N SER A 116 -2.90 -18.82 -10.30
CA SER A 116 -3.61 -18.56 -9.04
C SER A 116 -3.09 -19.40 -7.87
N ILE A 117 -2.75 -20.68 -8.09
CA ILE A 117 -2.16 -21.56 -7.07
C ILE A 117 -0.74 -21.10 -6.72
N GLU A 118 0.08 -20.76 -7.72
CA GLU A 118 1.46 -20.32 -7.52
C GLU A 118 1.51 -18.99 -6.74
N ILE A 119 0.57 -18.08 -7.00
CA ILE A 119 0.41 -16.84 -6.24
C ILE A 119 0.04 -17.13 -4.79
N GLY A 120 -0.87 -18.08 -4.54
CA GLY A 120 -1.22 -18.50 -3.18
C GLY A 120 -0.02 -19.09 -2.42
N VAL A 121 0.84 -19.84 -3.12
CA VAL A 121 2.10 -20.36 -2.56
C VAL A 121 3.09 -19.23 -2.28
N GLU A 122 3.23 -18.25 -3.18
CA GLU A 122 4.09 -17.08 -2.98
C GLU A 122 3.59 -16.15 -1.86
N GLU A 123 2.28 -16.00 -1.71
CA GLU A 123 1.67 -15.28 -0.60
C GLU A 123 2.02 -15.90 0.75
N GLN A 124 2.19 -17.21 0.82
CA GLN A 124 2.54 -17.91 2.06
C GLN A 124 4.04 -18.18 2.19
N ASN A 125 4.85 -17.73 1.23
CA ASN A 125 6.27 -18.01 1.20
C ASN A 125 7.05 -17.13 2.21
N ASP A 126 7.68 -17.77 3.20
CA ASP A 126 8.45 -17.10 4.25
C ASP A 126 9.60 -16.25 3.70
N PHE A 127 10.24 -16.68 2.60
CA PHE A 127 11.28 -15.91 1.95
C PHE A 127 10.70 -14.61 1.38
N VAL A 128 9.55 -14.67 0.68
CA VAL A 128 8.86 -13.48 0.17
C VAL A 128 8.46 -12.55 1.32
N ASN A 129 7.85 -13.09 2.38
CA ASN A 129 7.46 -12.32 3.55
C ASN A 129 8.66 -11.63 4.22
N SER A 130 9.83 -12.29 4.30
CA SER A 130 11.04 -11.70 4.84
C SER A 130 11.55 -10.53 3.99
N LYS A 131 11.52 -10.67 2.65
CA LYS A 131 11.95 -9.63 1.72
C LYS A 131 11.01 -8.43 1.73
N VAL A 132 9.71 -8.67 1.77
CA VAL A 132 8.71 -7.60 1.94
C VAL A 132 8.94 -6.87 3.25
N SER A 133 9.21 -7.58 4.35
CA SER A 133 9.49 -6.97 5.65
C SER A 133 10.74 -6.08 5.62
N GLU A 134 11.80 -6.50 4.94
CA GLU A 134 13.00 -5.68 4.71
C GLU A 134 12.67 -4.39 3.95
N ILE A 135 11.88 -4.48 2.87
CA ILE A 135 11.46 -3.32 2.06
C ILE A 135 10.64 -2.34 2.91
N VAL A 136 9.67 -2.86 3.68
CA VAL A 136 8.85 -2.06 4.59
C VAL A 136 9.74 -1.32 5.57
N LYS A 137 10.66 -2.02 6.24
CA LYS A 137 11.57 -1.43 7.22
C LYS A 137 12.38 -0.28 6.64
N ILE A 138 12.98 -0.48 5.47
CA ILE A 138 13.77 0.56 4.76
C ILE A 138 12.88 1.77 4.46
N ASN A 139 11.68 1.54 3.92
CA ASN A 139 10.78 2.64 3.54
C ASN A 139 10.25 3.41 4.75
N LEU A 140 9.97 2.73 5.86
CA LEU A 140 9.56 3.38 7.11
C LEU A 140 10.68 4.26 7.68
N GLN A 141 11.93 3.77 7.68
CA GLN A 141 13.10 4.55 8.10
C GLN A 141 13.29 5.79 7.22
N ASN A 142 13.22 5.63 5.90
CA ASN A 142 13.34 6.74 4.95
C ASN A 142 12.27 7.81 5.15
N ASN A 143 11.08 7.42 5.62
CA ASN A 143 9.97 8.31 5.89
C ASN A 143 9.86 8.74 7.37
N LYS A 144 10.82 8.34 8.24
CA LYS A 144 10.84 8.66 9.68
C LYS A 144 9.55 8.23 10.42
N LEU A 145 9.01 7.09 10.04
CA LEU A 145 7.84 6.48 10.70
C LEU A 145 8.23 5.49 11.81
N ILE A 146 9.52 5.13 11.88
CA ILE A 146 10.18 4.35 12.93
C ILE A 146 11.61 4.86 13.14
#